data_AF-A0AAN6W2D3-F1
#
_entry.id   AF-A0AAN6W2D3-F1
#
_cell.length_a   1.000
_cell.length_b   1.000
_cell.length_c   1.000
_cell.angle_alpha   90.00
_cell.angle_beta   90.00
_cell.angle_gamma   90.00
#
_symmetry.space_group_name_H-M   'P 1'
#
loop_
_entity.id
_entity.type
_entity.pdbx_description
1 polymer ?
#
loop_
_entity_poly.entity_id
_entity_poly.type
_entity_poly.pdbx_seq_one_letter_code
_entity_poly.pdbx_strand_id
1 'polypeptide(L)'
;MDANTLLNKRPSEVSVEVLDPEHYHVLVKAIRNILSTELAELSIAQLIDGLPLMIWVFEGRGCLLGKGHPMLEHENLCEGAIEQARLFRDTFDPAILQFSSKVMQAYQDSGIGSREFKMRLVELTAVAVHNVAVLLYQKQPKLHSQEEIDATVSWTMPPRWIADDGLKPRWEEDIEPHPTLFYHVNYLDHDRYTHGLADVAGYWAEDRIFGGVVLFDRGESAYECNDIYFHSGRVKGTFRIWKLLDSQFDGLVSFLMSDDVTPRPPISFPILASRDNGHRHDPWDAIALHNIYRDPWERKFPDTKPEEWRNVRSIGDYPELRDAFNEITNYKPEEPFNVTLDYDKNGLPIVSKRVRVSELSDDDMSQASSGKRRKIEDEFRKTPPPHSPPLLDSPPPLGSPPPLSSPPRLHSPESLELLSSVDENPRETLLPQTSTQSPVATSPRSSRPPNSPNSPKQAKVSLPESISHHAEHVPGNLDIGSKEIVTEPVSVDSDCPENIKESRFTTGGTRSEE
;
A
#
# COMPACT_ATOMS: atom_id res chain seq x y z
N MET A 1 -27.45 -3.60 4.03
CA MET A 1 -27.57 -3.17 5.45
C MET A 1 -27.56 -1.65 5.49
N ASP A 2 -28.11 -1.00 6.52
CA ASP A 2 -27.97 0.46 6.68
C ASP A 2 -26.57 0.80 7.22
N ALA A 3 -25.85 1.67 6.49
CA ALA A 3 -24.49 2.10 6.84
C ALA A 3 -24.42 2.74 8.24
N ASN A 4 -25.47 3.43 8.67
CA ASN A 4 -25.54 4.03 10.01
C ASN A 4 -25.61 2.97 11.13
N THR A 5 -26.07 1.76 10.84
CA THR A 5 -26.12 0.68 11.83
C THR A 5 -24.76 0.02 12.02
N LEU A 6 -23.93 -0.06 10.98
CA LEU A 6 -22.56 -0.60 11.04
C LEU A 6 -21.57 0.40 11.68
N LEU A 7 -21.75 1.70 11.47
CA LEU A 7 -20.91 2.75 12.06
C LEU A 7 -21.06 2.89 13.59
N ASN A 8 -22.23 2.59 14.15
CA ASN A 8 -22.61 2.99 15.52
C ASN A 8 -22.23 2.00 16.64
N LYS A 9 -21.55 0.89 16.33
CA LYS A 9 -20.98 -0.01 17.35
C LYS A 9 -19.58 -0.46 16.95
N ARG A 10 -18.58 0.35 17.33
CA ARG A 10 -17.18 -0.13 17.37
C ARG A 10 -17.14 -1.43 18.18
N PRO A 11 -16.47 -2.49 17.70
CA PRO A 11 -16.28 -3.70 18.50
C PRO A 11 -15.49 -3.37 19.77
N SER A 12 -15.72 -4.14 20.84
CA SER A 12 -14.82 -4.09 22.01
C SER A 12 -13.43 -4.51 21.54
N GLU A 13 -12.40 -3.88 22.10
CA GLU A 13 -11.01 -4.25 21.83
C GLU A 13 -10.42 -5.04 23.00
N VAL A 14 -9.48 -5.94 22.70
CA VAL A 14 -8.75 -6.79 23.66
C VAL A 14 -7.31 -6.99 23.19
N SER A 15 -6.39 -7.17 24.16
CA SER A 15 -5.01 -7.57 23.87
C SER A 15 -4.91 -9.07 23.56
N VAL A 16 -3.80 -9.50 22.97
CA VAL A 16 -3.51 -10.92 22.66
C VAL A 16 -3.50 -11.84 23.87
N GLU A 17 -3.28 -11.31 25.08
CA GLU A 17 -3.21 -12.07 26.33
C GLU A 17 -4.50 -12.82 26.70
N VAL A 18 -5.63 -12.53 26.03
CA VAL A 18 -6.90 -13.24 26.25
C VAL A 18 -6.99 -14.59 25.54
N LEU A 19 -6.05 -14.88 24.62
CA LEU A 19 -6.00 -16.15 23.90
C LEU A 19 -5.47 -17.29 24.78
N ASP A 20 -5.86 -18.52 24.45
CA ASP A 20 -5.20 -19.70 24.99
C ASP A 20 -3.72 -19.78 24.54
N PRO A 21 -2.87 -20.56 25.24
CA PRO A 21 -1.43 -20.60 24.95
C PRO A 21 -1.06 -21.05 23.54
N GLU A 22 -1.86 -21.89 22.88
CA GLU A 22 -1.56 -22.43 21.55
C GLU A 22 -1.91 -21.39 20.47
N HIS A 23 -3.10 -20.78 20.55
CA HIS A 23 -3.52 -19.66 19.68
C HIS A 23 -2.61 -18.44 19.86
N TYR A 24 -2.30 -18.08 21.10
CA TYR A 24 -1.36 -17.01 21.42
C TYR A 24 0.00 -17.25 20.76
N HIS A 25 0.58 -18.44 20.92
CA HIS A 25 1.91 -18.74 20.40
C HIS A 25 1.98 -18.67 18.86
N VAL A 26 0.96 -19.16 18.15
CA VAL A 26 0.92 -19.10 16.68
C VAL A 26 0.75 -17.66 16.19
N LEU A 27 -0.13 -16.87 16.80
CA LEU A 27 -0.31 -15.47 16.42
C LEU A 27 0.96 -14.64 16.67
N VAL A 28 1.58 -14.77 17.85
CA VAL A 28 2.84 -14.06 18.16
C VAL A 28 3.96 -14.47 17.21
N LYS A 29 4.02 -15.74 16.80
CA LYS A 29 4.98 -16.23 15.79
C LYS A 29 4.71 -15.58 14.42
N ALA A 30 3.47 -15.58 13.94
CA ALA A 30 3.11 -14.98 12.66
C ALA A 30 3.46 -13.47 12.58
N ILE A 31 3.18 -12.72 13.65
CA ILE A 31 3.55 -11.31 13.75
C ILE A 31 5.07 -11.15 13.71
N ARG A 32 5.83 -11.92 14.50
CA ARG A 32 7.30 -11.88 14.49
C ARG A 32 7.91 -12.27 13.15
N ASN A 33 7.35 -13.27 12.47
CA ASN A 33 7.80 -13.69 11.14
C ASN A 33 7.65 -12.55 10.13
N ILE A 34 6.50 -11.85 10.11
CA ILE A 34 6.29 -10.64 9.29
C ILE A 34 7.25 -9.51 9.66
N LEU A 35 7.39 -9.18 10.95
CA LEU A 35 8.29 -8.13 11.43
C LEU A 35 9.78 -8.45 11.18
N SER A 36 10.13 -9.70 10.91
CA SER A 36 11.49 -10.11 10.54
C SER A 36 11.85 -9.87 9.06
N THR A 37 10.86 -9.53 8.21
CA THR A 37 11.10 -9.26 6.78
C THR A 37 11.80 -7.91 6.55
N GLU A 38 12.64 -7.84 5.52
CA GLU A 38 13.31 -6.60 5.07
C GLU A 38 12.31 -5.48 4.74
N LEU A 39 11.14 -5.83 4.19
CA LEU A 39 10.05 -4.90 3.90
C LEU A 39 9.43 -4.31 5.17
N ALA A 40 9.25 -5.13 6.22
CA ALA A 40 8.77 -4.64 7.50
C ALA A 40 9.82 -3.76 8.19
N GLU A 41 11.09 -4.18 8.23
CA GLU A 41 12.20 -3.38 8.76
C GLU A 41 12.26 -2.00 8.08
N LEU A 42 12.21 -1.96 6.75
CA LEU A 42 12.26 -0.73 5.96
C LEU A 42 11.00 0.13 6.08
N SER A 43 9.81 -0.47 6.21
CA SER A 43 8.55 0.29 6.41
C SER A 43 8.47 0.90 7.81
N ILE A 44 8.91 0.15 8.82
CA ILE A 44 9.04 0.61 10.22
C ILE A 44 10.08 1.74 10.30
N ALA A 45 11.22 1.59 9.63
CA ALA A 45 12.26 2.60 9.61
C ALA A 45 11.75 3.93 9.03
N GLN A 46 11.02 3.91 7.91
CA GLN A 46 10.39 5.12 7.34
C GLN A 46 9.38 5.78 8.31
N LEU A 47 8.58 4.99 9.06
CA LEU A 47 7.63 5.54 10.04
C LEU A 47 8.30 6.15 11.29
N ILE A 48 9.49 5.68 11.64
CA ILE A 48 10.35 6.25 12.69
C ILE A 48 11.06 7.51 12.18
N ASP A 49 11.56 7.43 10.95
CA ASP A 49 12.25 8.50 10.23
C ASP A 49 11.36 9.75 10.11
N GLY A 50 10.10 9.56 9.71
CA GLY A 50 9.08 10.60 9.62
C GLY A 50 8.67 10.93 8.18
N LEU A 51 9.47 10.53 7.19
CA LEU A 51 9.14 10.65 5.77
C LEU A 51 9.33 9.28 5.05
N PRO A 52 8.49 8.95 4.06
CA PRO A 52 8.74 7.79 3.21
C PRO A 52 9.94 8.04 2.30
N LEU A 53 10.57 6.98 1.81
CA LEU A 53 11.61 7.11 0.79
C LEU A 53 10.98 7.51 -0.57
N MET A 54 11.62 8.44 -1.28
CA MET A 54 11.16 9.01 -2.56
C MET A 54 10.61 7.97 -3.54
N ILE A 55 11.37 6.89 -3.77
CA ILE A 55 11.01 5.83 -4.71
C ILE A 55 9.67 5.15 -4.37
N TRP A 56 9.33 5.01 -3.08
CA TRP A 56 8.09 4.37 -2.65
C TRP A 56 6.87 5.25 -2.89
N VAL A 57 7.03 6.58 -2.83
CA VAL A 57 5.96 7.51 -3.20
C VAL A 57 5.69 7.43 -4.71
N PHE A 58 6.74 7.34 -5.55
CA PHE A 58 6.59 7.12 -7.00
C PHE A 58 6.02 5.74 -7.38
N GLU A 59 6.29 4.69 -6.59
CA GLU A 59 5.58 3.41 -6.75
C GLU A 59 4.10 3.49 -6.36
N GLY A 60 3.71 4.50 -5.57
CA GLY A 60 2.33 4.75 -5.14
C GLY A 60 1.42 5.26 -6.26
N ARG A 61 0.28 4.58 -6.44
CA ARG A 61 -0.82 5.04 -7.31
C ARG A 61 -1.41 6.31 -6.71
N GLY A 62 -1.62 7.33 -7.55
CA GLY A 62 -2.07 8.64 -7.08
C GLY A 62 -0.95 9.46 -6.45
N CYS A 63 0.31 9.19 -6.77
CA CYS A 63 1.43 10.07 -6.45
C CYS A 63 1.19 11.49 -7.00
N LEU A 64 1.27 12.49 -6.13
CA LEU A 64 1.10 13.92 -6.46
C LEU A 64 2.45 14.68 -6.46
N LEU A 65 3.60 13.98 -6.44
CA LEU A 65 4.92 14.63 -6.40
C LEU A 65 5.20 15.41 -7.69
N GLY A 66 5.18 16.74 -7.59
CA GLY A 66 5.57 17.66 -8.66
C GLY A 66 7.07 17.95 -8.69
N LYS A 67 7.54 18.59 -9.75
CA LYS A 67 8.93 19.07 -9.84
C LYS A 67 9.19 20.12 -8.74
N GLY A 68 10.22 19.91 -7.93
CA GLY A 68 10.60 20.81 -6.83
C GLY A 68 9.93 20.50 -5.49
N HIS A 69 9.23 19.37 -5.38
CA HIS A 69 8.72 18.87 -4.10
C HIS A 69 9.92 18.38 -3.24
N PRO A 70 10.02 18.72 -1.93
CA PRO A 70 11.17 18.34 -1.09
C PRO A 70 11.45 16.83 -1.04
N MET A 71 10.41 16.00 -1.08
CA MET A 71 10.52 14.53 -1.20
C MET A 71 11.39 14.01 -2.34
N LEU A 72 11.64 14.80 -3.39
CA LEU A 72 12.54 14.39 -4.47
C LEU A 72 13.99 14.19 -3.99
N GLU A 73 14.38 14.79 -2.87
CA GLU A 73 15.72 14.71 -2.29
C GLU A 73 15.82 13.62 -1.20
N HIS A 74 14.69 13.06 -0.74
CA HIS A 74 14.66 12.02 0.31
C HIS A 74 14.89 10.60 -0.27
N GLU A 75 16.09 10.40 -0.84
CA GLU A 75 16.52 9.12 -1.44
C GLU A 75 16.96 8.07 -0.41
N ASN A 76 17.37 8.51 0.78
CA ASN A 76 17.94 7.68 1.85
C ASN A 76 17.32 8.07 3.19
N LEU A 77 17.20 7.10 4.11
CA LEU A 77 16.74 7.35 5.48
C LEU A 77 17.78 8.14 6.28
N CYS A 78 17.30 8.83 7.31
CA CYS A 78 18.15 9.43 8.35
C CYS A 78 19.00 8.38 9.07
N GLU A 79 20.17 8.81 9.55
CA GLU A 79 21.07 7.97 10.34
C GLU A 79 20.36 7.44 11.61
N GLY A 80 20.43 6.13 11.83
CA GLY A 80 19.80 5.46 12.96
C GLY A 80 18.35 4.98 12.73
N ALA A 81 17.72 5.26 11.59
CA ALA A 81 16.34 4.83 11.31
C ALA A 81 16.19 3.30 11.31
N ILE A 82 17.10 2.60 10.63
CA ILE A 82 17.14 1.13 10.53
C ILE A 82 17.51 0.51 11.88
N GLU A 83 18.44 1.10 12.62
CA GLU A 83 18.85 0.67 13.96
C GLU A 83 17.69 0.76 14.95
N GLN A 84 16.90 1.82 14.90
CA GLN A 84 15.69 1.96 15.70
C GLN A 84 14.58 1.00 15.28
N ALA A 85 14.43 0.71 13.98
CA ALA A 85 13.49 -0.29 13.49
C ALA A 85 13.84 -1.70 14.00
N ARG A 86 15.14 -2.06 13.96
CA ARG A 86 15.67 -3.31 14.54
C ARG A 86 15.45 -3.38 16.03
N LEU A 87 15.78 -2.31 16.76
CA LEU A 87 15.55 -2.25 18.21
C LEU A 87 14.06 -2.42 18.55
N PHE A 88 13.15 -1.78 17.79
CA PHE A 88 11.71 -1.96 17.95
C PHE A 88 11.29 -3.42 17.73
N ARG A 89 11.73 -4.05 16.63
CA ARG A 89 11.46 -5.47 16.34
C ARG A 89 11.97 -6.38 17.46
N ASP A 90 13.21 -6.19 17.89
CA ASP A 90 13.89 -7.06 18.84
C ASP A 90 13.34 -6.92 20.27
N THR A 91 12.73 -5.77 20.59
CA THR A 91 12.04 -5.49 21.85
C THR A 91 10.50 -5.59 21.75
N PHE A 92 9.98 -6.06 20.61
CA PHE A 92 8.54 -6.04 20.33
C PHE A 92 7.76 -6.95 21.28
N ASP A 93 6.88 -6.31 22.06
CA ASP A 93 5.88 -6.96 22.92
C ASP A 93 4.51 -6.97 22.22
N PRO A 94 3.98 -8.14 21.83
CA PRO A 94 2.65 -8.27 21.25
C PRO A 94 1.51 -7.71 22.12
N ALA A 95 1.68 -7.63 23.44
CA ALA A 95 0.64 -7.17 24.36
C ALA A 95 0.23 -5.69 24.15
N ILE A 96 1.09 -4.88 23.50
CA ILE A 96 0.81 -3.48 23.16
C ILE A 96 -0.31 -3.32 22.10
N LEU A 97 -0.60 -4.38 21.35
CA LEU A 97 -1.57 -4.36 20.26
C LEU A 97 -2.98 -4.67 20.76
N GLN A 98 -3.97 -3.98 20.20
CA GLN A 98 -5.40 -4.15 20.48
C GLN A 98 -6.12 -4.73 19.26
N PHE A 99 -7.03 -5.66 19.48
CA PHE A 99 -7.76 -6.36 18.42
C PHE A 99 -9.26 -6.40 18.72
N SER A 100 -10.07 -6.39 17.66
CA SER A 100 -11.52 -6.61 17.78
C SER A 100 -11.81 -7.92 18.50
N SER A 101 -12.51 -7.85 19.63
CA SER A 101 -12.82 -9.01 20.49
C SER A 101 -13.60 -10.08 19.74
N LYS A 102 -14.38 -9.70 18.72
CA LYS A 102 -15.10 -10.64 17.86
C LYS A 102 -14.18 -11.42 16.94
N VAL A 103 -13.16 -10.77 16.37
CA VAL A 103 -12.18 -11.43 15.49
C VAL A 103 -11.26 -12.32 16.33
N MET A 104 -10.84 -11.84 17.50
CA MET A 104 -10.09 -12.64 18.48
C MET A 104 -10.87 -13.87 18.94
N GLN A 105 -12.15 -13.74 19.28
CA GLN A 105 -13.00 -14.88 19.62
C GLN A 105 -13.17 -15.84 18.42
N ALA A 106 -13.38 -15.32 17.21
CA ALA A 106 -13.52 -16.16 16.01
C ALA A 106 -12.22 -16.90 15.65
N TYR A 107 -11.05 -16.36 16.00
CA TYR A 107 -9.77 -17.06 15.93
C TYR A 107 -9.67 -18.14 17.01
N GLN A 108 -9.96 -17.77 18.26
CA GLN A 108 -9.96 -18.65 19.43
C GLN A 108 -10.93 -19.84 19.33
N ASP A 109 -12.07 -19.67 18.65
CA ASP A 109 -13.07 -20.71 18.44
C ASP A 109 -12.74 -21.64 17.25
N SER A 110 -11.72 -21.30 16.44
CA SER A 110 -11.34 -22.05 15.25
C SER A 110 -10.39 -23.19 15.58
N GLY A 111 -10.57 -24.37 14.96
CA GLY A 111 -9.68 -25.51 15.21
C GLY A 111 -8.29 -25.27 14.63
N ILE A 112 -7.23 -25.40 15.43
CA ILE A 112 -5.84 -25.17 14.98
C ILE A 112 -5.53 -25.98 13.71
N GLY A 113 -4.98 -25.30 12.69
CA GLY A 113 -4.64 -25.89 11.40
C GLY A 113 -5.80 -26.00 10.40
N SER A 114 -7.06 -25.74 10.80
CA SER A 114 -8.21 -25.61 9.90
C SER A 114 -8.03 -24.45 8.91
N ARG A 115 -8.84 -24.41 7.84
CA ARG A 115 -8.80 -23.29 6.89
C ARG A 115 -9.23 -22.01 7.60
N GLU A 116 -10.27 -22.09 8.40
CA GLU A 116 -10.85 -21.00 9.20
C GLU A 116 -9.79 -20.38 10.12
N PHE A 117 -9.04 -21.22 10.86
CA PHE A 117 -7.91 -20.78 11.69
C PHE A 117 -6.84 -20.05 10.90
N LYS A 118 -6.43 -20.59 9.75
CA LYS A 118 -5.41 -19.99 8.88
C LYS A 118 -5.86 -18.65 8.30
N MET A 119 -7.14 -18.55 7.93
CA MET A 119 -7.77 -17.31 7.45
C MET A 119 -7.77 -16.22 8.53
N ARG A 120 -8.20 -16.57 9.76
CA ARG A 120 -8.19 -15.66 10.92
C ARG A 120 -6.77 -15.29 11.38
N LEU A 121 -5.80 -16.18 11.21
CA LEU A 121 -4.38 -15.87 11.48
C LEU A 121 -3.88 -14.78 10.52
N VAL A 122 -4.19 -14.86 9.22
CA VAL A 122 -3.84 -13.79 8.27
C VAL A 122 -4.57 -12.49 8.61
N GLU A 123 -5.86 -12.55 8.98
CA GLU A 123 -6.65 -11.39 9.42
C GLU A 123 -6.00 -10.66 10.62
N LEU A 124 -5.71 -11.39 11.70
CA LEU A 124 -5.08 -10.81 12.88
C LEU A 124 -3.65 -10.34 12.59
N THR A 125 -2.91 -11.00 11.70
CA THR A 125 -1.55 -10.56 11.33
C THR A 125 -1.58 -9.26 10.50
N ALA A 126 -2.56 -9.09 9.62
CA ALA A 126 -2.75 -7.83 8.88
C ALA A 126 -3.13 -6.67 9.81
N VAL A 127 -4.07 -6.90 10.75
CA VAL A 127 -4.42 -5.93 11.79
C VAL A 127 -3.22 -5.60 12.69
N ALA A 128 -2.37 -6.58 13.00
CA ALA A 128 -1.15 -6.35 13.78
C ALA A 128 -0.16 -5.42 13.06
N VAL A 129 0.06 -5.61 11.75
CA VAL A 129 0.89 -4.72 10.93
C VAL A 129 0.32 -3.30 10.88
N HIS A 130 -0.99 -3.18 10.66
CA HIS A 130 -1.70 -1.90 10.68
C HIS A 130 -1.49 -1.17 12.01
N ASN A 131 -1.71 -1.85 13.13
CA ASN A 131 -1.60 -1.28 14.48
C ASN A 131 -0.15 -0.95 14.86
N VAL A 132 0.84 -1.75 14.45
CA VAL A 132 2.27 -1.40 14.59
C VAL A 132 2.58 -0.10 13.87
N ALA A 133 2.08 0.07 12.65
CA ALA A 133 2.28 1.30 11.88
C ALA A 133 1.55 2.50 12.48
N VAL A 134 0.33 2.33 12.99
CA VAL A 134 -0.41 3.37 13.77
C VAL A 134 0.42 3.84 14.97
N LEU A 135 0.90 2.89 15.80
CA LEU A 135 1.69 3.19 17.00
C LEU A 135 3.00 3.92 16.65
N LEU A 136 3.70 3.46 15.61
CA LEU A 136 4.94 4.08 15.15
C LEU A 136 4.70 5.47 14.56
N TYR A 137 3.65 5.65 13.75
CA TYR A 137 3.28 6.94 13.18
C TYR A 137 2.99 7.97 14.26
N GLN A 138 2.24 7.61 15.31
CA GLN A 138 1.94 8.49 16.45
C GLN A 138 3.13 8.74 17.38
N LYS A 139 4.11 7.84 17.42
CA LYS A 139 5.29 7.97 18.28
C LYS A 139 6.14 9.17 17.86
N GLN A 140 6.50 9.98 18.84
CA GLN A 140 7.37 11.15 18.75
C GLN A 140 8.56 11.00 19.73
N PRO A 141 9.72 11.62 19.48
CA PRO A 141 10.06 12.36 18.25
C PRO A 141 10.28 11.46 17.03
N LYS A 142 10.21 12.04 15.84
CA LYS A 142 10.75 11.49 14.58
C LYS A 142 12.25 11.81 14.43
N LEU A 143 12.90 11.27 13.41
CA LEU A 143 14.28 11.65 13.07
C LEU A 143 14.31 12.97 12.28
N HIS A 144 13.44 13.11 11.28
CA HIS A 144 13.12 14.42 10.72
C HIS A 144 12.42 15.28 11.77
N SER A 145 12.72 16.58 11.75
CA SER A 145 12.02 17.56 12.56
C SER A 145 10.56 17.70 12.09
N GLN A 146 9.66 18.09 13.01
CA GLN A 146 8.26 18.33 12.64
C GLN A 146 8.14 19.45 11.59
N GLU A 147 9.05 20.43 11.59
CA GLU A 147 9.08 21.51 10.60
C GLU A 147 9.43 21.00 9.20
N GLU A 148 10.41 20.08 9.07
CA GLU A 148 10.74 19.44 7.78
C GLU A 148 9.59 18.54 7.30
N ILE A 149 8.96 17.78 8.21
CA ILE A 149 7.81 16.93 7.88
C ILE A 149 6.65 17.80 7.39
N ASP A 150 6.28 18.84 8.14
CA ASP A 150 5.16 19.73 7.81
C ASP A 150 5.42 20.46 6.48
N ALA A 151 6.60 21.07 6.30
CA ALA A 151 6.97 21.76 5.06
C ALA A 151 7.00 20.83 3.83
N THR A 152 7.25 19.54 4.04
CA THR A 152 7.29 18.54 2.99
C THR A 152 5.90 17.98 2.68
N VAL A 153 5.08 17.69 3.69
CA VAL A 153 3.71 17.19 3.53
C VAL A 153 2.77 18.29 3.01
N SER A 154 2.90 19.53 3.47
CA SER A 154 2.06 20.66 3.05
C SER A 154 2.57 21.36 1.78
N TRP A 155 3.51 20.77 1.05
CA TRP A 155 4.05 21.37 -0.16
C TRP A 155 2.99 21.41 -1.27
N THR A 156 2.73 22.61 -1.82
CA THR A 156 1.88 22.78 -3.00
C THR A 156 2.73 23.12 -4.22
N MET A 157 2.40 22.53 -5.37
CA MET A 157 3.05 22.89 -6.63
C MET A 157 2.61 24.30 -7.03
N PRO A 158 3.52 25.28 -7.23
CA PRO A 158 3.12 26.64 -7.58
C PRO A 158 2.30 26.69 -8.88
N PRO A 159 1.23 27.50 -8.97
CA PRO A 159 0.41 27.62 -10.16
C PRO A 159 1.23 28.00 -11.38
N ARG A 160 1.04 27.28 -12.49
CA ARG A 160 1.81 27.50 -13.72
C ARG A 160 0.97 27.32 -14.98
N TRP A 161 1.38 28.04 -16.01
CA TRP A 161 0.85 27.86 -17.36
C TRP A 161 1.57 26.70 -18.03
N ILE A 162 0.84 25.63 -18.36
CA ILE A 162 1.33 24.56 -19.22
C ILE A 162 0.99 24.93 -20.65
N ALA A 163 2.02 25.22 -21.45
CA ALA A 163 1.87 25.58 -22.86
C ALA A 163 1.92 24.38 -23.81
N ASP A 164 2.67 23.32 -23.46
CA ASP A 164 2.92 22.18 -24.34
C ASP A 164 3.25 20.91 -23.53
N ASP A 165 2.23 20.06 -23.33
CA ASP A 165 2.34 18.71 -22.75
C ASP A 165 1.54 17.67 -23.57
N GLY A 166 1.24 17.99 -24.83
CA GLY A 166 0.35 17.21 -25.69
C GLY A 166 -1.15 17.40 -25.42
N LEU A 167 -1.53 18.17 -24.38
CA LEU A 167 -2.92 18.60 -24.15
C LEU A 167 -3.11 20.08 -24.55
N LYS A 168 -4.33 20.59 -24.43
CA LYS A 168 -4.59 22.02 -24.64
C LYS A 168 -3.88 22.85 -23.57
N PRO A 169 -3.30 24.01 -23.94
CA PRO A 169 -2.70 24.92 -22.98
C PRO A 169 -3.68 25.28 -21.86
N ARG A 170 -3.22 25.16 -20.62
CA ARG A 170 -4.06 25.32 -19.42
C ARG A 170 -3.27 25.92 -18.26
N TRP A 171 -3.99 26.58 -17.35
CA TRP A 171 -3.49 26.79 -16.01
C TRP A 171 -3.59 25.48 -15.24
N GLU A 172 -2.49 25.09 -14.62
CA GLU A 172 -2.47 24.04 -13.60
C GLU A 172 -2.80 24.71 -12.26
N GLU A 173 -3.96 24.39 -11.70
CA GLU A 173 -4.42 24.88 -10.39
C GLU A 173 -3.68 24.16 -9.25
N ASP A 174 -3.67 24.77 -8.06
CA ASP A 174 -3.11 24.17 -6.85
C ASP A 174 -3.83 22.86 -6.54
N ILE A 175 -3.13 21.73 -6.62
CA ILE A 175 -3.64 20.44 -6.14
C ILE A 175 -3.44 20.40 -4.63
N GLU A 176 -4.53 20.21 -3.88
CA GLU A 176 -4.46 20.04 -2.43
C GLU A 176 -3.60 18.82 -2.08
N PRO A 177 -2.54 18.98 -1.25
CA PRO A 177 -1.63 17.90 -0.93
C PRO A 177 -2.32 16.89 -0.02
N HIS A 178 -1.89 15.63 -0.09
CA HIS A 178 -2.39 14.63 0.84
C HIS A 178 -1.90 14.93 2.27
N PRO A 179 -2.74 14.75 3.30
CA PRO A 179 -2.42 15.12 4.68
C PRO A 179 -1.34 14.23 5.32
N THR A 180 -0.87 13.21 4.62
CA THR A 180 0.33 12.43 4.94
C THR A 180 0.87 11.81 3.65
N LEU A 181 2.18 11.60 3.57
CA LEU A 181 2.84 10.91 2.47
C LEU A 181 2.85 9.38 2.66
N PHE A 182 2.51 8.90 3.86
CA PHE A 182 2.27 7.49 4.16
C PHE A 182 0.81 7.12 3.83
N TYR A 183 0.46 7.07 2.54
CA TYR A 183 -0.92 6.80 2.12
C TYR A 183 -1.05 5.72 1.05
N HIS A 184 -2.20 5.06 1.07
CA HIS A 184 -2.75 4.34 -0.07
C HIS A 184 -3.95 5.16 -0.58
N VAL A 185 -3.98 5.51 -1.87
CA VAL A 185 -4.95 6.47 -2.46
C VAL A 185 -6.43 6.18 -2.16
N ASN A 186 -6.80 4.91 -2.02
CA ASN A 186 -8.18 4.51 -1.68
C ASN A 186 -8.49 4.45 -0.16
N TYR A 187 -7.57 4.80 0.74
CA TYR A 187 -7.76 4.76 2.20
C TYR A 187 -7.31 6.08 2.86
N LEU A 188 -7.90 7.19 2.43
CA LEU A 188 -7.59 8.55 2.87
C LEU A 188 -8.61 9.14 3.86
N ASP A 189 -9.62 8.36 4.28
CA ASP A 189 -10.79 8.79 5.07
C ASP A 189 -10.49 8.93 6.58
N HIS A 190 -9.38 9.62 6.88
CA HIS A 190 -8.89 9.90 8.23
C HIS A 190 -9.89 10.67 9.12
N ASP A 191 -10.89 11.34 8.54
CA ASP A 191 -12.01 11.96 9.23
C ASP A 191 -12.93 10.94 9.94
N ARG A 192 -12.84 9.66 9.56
CA ARG A 192 -13.68 8.56 10.06
C ARG A 192 -12.92 7.58 10.94
N TYR A 193 -11.63 7.42 10.67
CA TYR A 193 -10.78 6.40 11.29
C TYR A 193 -10.53 6.69 12.78
N THR A 194 -10.29 5.66 13.59
CA THR A 194 -10.20 5.78 15.06
C THR A 194 -8.98 6.60 15.50
N HIS A 195 -7.87 6.49 14.77
CA HIS A 195 -6.58 7.12 15.00
C HIS A 195 -6.23 8.16 13.92
N GLY A 196 -7.19 8.51 13.06
CA GLY A 196 -7.05 9.52 12.02
C GLY A 196 -5.97 9.17 10.98
N LEU A 197 -5.00 10.07 10.79
CA LEU A 197 -3.90 9.89 9.83
C LEU A 197 -3.00 8.70 10.15
N ALA A 198 -2.99 8.24 11.40
CA ALA A 198 -2.22 7.05 11.78
C ALA A 198 -2.79 5.77 11.14
N ASP A 199 -4.12 5.66 11.00
CA ASP A 199 -4.73 4.52 10.30
C ASP A 199 -4.46 4.59 8.78
N VAL A 200 -4.35 5.80 8.19
CA VAL A 200 -3.90 5.99 6.79
C VAL A 200 -2.48 5.41 6.60
N ALA A 201 -1.57 5.71 7.53
CA ALA A 201 -0.23 5.14 7.57
C ALA A 201 -0.23 3.62 7.82
N GLY A 202 -1.21 3.11 8.59
CA GLY A 202 -1.47 1.68 8.75
C GLY A 202 -1.80 0.98 7.43
N TYR A 203 -2.75 1.52 6.66
CA TYR A 203 -3.10 0.98 5.33
C TYR A 203 -1.94 1.07 4.33
N TRP A 204 -1.14 2.14 4.39
CA TRP A 204 0.10 2.23 3.62
C TRP A 204 1.07 1.09 3.99
N ALA A 205 1.32 0.85 5.28
CA ALA A 205 2.24 -0.19 5.73
C ALA A 205 1.80 -1.60 5.29
N GLU A 206 0.50 -1.91 5.33
CA GLU A 206 -0.04 -3.15 4.77
C GLU A 206 0.27 -3.30 3.28
N ASP A 207 0.03 -2.27 2.47
CA ASP A 207 0.34 -2.28 1.03
C ASP A 207 1.85 -2.44 0.74
N ARG A 208 2.71 -1.84 1.56
CA ARG A 208 4.16 -1.98 1.45
C ARG A 208 4.63 -3.39 1.78
N ILE A 209 4.15 -3.94 2.91
CA ILE A 209 4.61 -5.22 3.48
C ILE A 209 3.97 -6.42 2.78
N PHE A 210 2.64 -6.45 2.68
CA PHE A 210 1.92 -7.57 2.05
C PHE A 210 1.85 -7.46 0.52
N GLY A 211 1.86 -6.25 -0.06
CA GLY A 211 1.62 -6.01 -1.50
C GLY A 211 0.21 -5.50 -1.84
N GLY A 212 -0.61 -5.30 -0.81
CA GLY A 212 -1.90 -4.62 -0.85
C GLY A 212 -2.50 -4.55 0.55
N VAL A 213 -3.46 -3.65 0.76
CA VAL A 213 -4.31 -3.69 1.97
C VAL A 213 -5.06 -5.01 1.99
N VAL A 214 -5.07 -5.68 3.13
CA VAL A 214 -5.65 -7.02 3.27
C VAL A 214 -7.13 -6.92 3.63
N LEU A 215 -7.98 -7.49 2.78
CA LEU A 215 -9.44 -7.45 2.86
C LEU A 215 -10.00 -8.87 2.92
N PHE A 216 -11.24 -8.98 3.41
CA PHE A 216 -11.90 -10.26 3.63
C PHE A 216 -13.29 -10.24 3.00
N ASP A 217 -13.72 -11.35 2.41
CA ASP A 217 -15.15 -11.58 2.18
C ASP A 217 -15.83 -11.82 3.54
N ARG A 218 -16.64 -10.83 3.93
CA ARG A 218 -17.39 -10.78 5.20
C ARG A 218 -18.74 -11.47 5.15
N GLY A 219 -19.14 -12.00 3.99
CA GLY A 219 -20.38 -12.75 3.79
C GLY A 219 -21.64 -11.98 4.19
N GLU A 220 -22.69 -12.71 4.53
CA GLU A 220 -23.96 -12.10 4.95
C GLU A 220 -23.94 -11.60 6.40
N SER A 221 -23.11 -12.20 7.26
CA SER A 221 -23.03 -11.82 8.68
C SER A 221 -22.27 -10.51 8.94
N ALA A 222 -21.51 -10.02 7.95
CA ALA A 222 -20.50 -8.96 8.09
C ALA A 222 -19.31 -9.31 9.03
N TYR A 223 -19.19 -10.56 9.47
CA TYR A 223 -18.10 -11.04 10.34
C TYR A 223 -17.42 -12.31 9.83
N GLU A 224 -17.84 -12.86 8.69
CA GLU A 224 -17.16 -14.00 8.06
C GLU A 224 -15.74 -13.61 7.60
N CYS A 225 -15.01 -14.63 7.15
CA CYS A 225 -13.68 -14.50 6.56
C CYS A 225 -13.56 -15.62 5.52
N ASN A 226 -14.43 -15.58 4.52
CA ASN A 226 -14.63 -16.67 3.57
C ASN A 226 -13.46 -16.79 2.58
N ASP A 227 -12.94 -15.64 2.12
CA ASP A 227 -11.81 -15.53 1.21
C ASP A 227 -11.01 -14.25 1.49
N ILE A 228 -9.71 -14.25 1.12
CA ILE A 228 -8.79 -13.12 1.31
C ILE A 228 -8.57 -12.41 -0.03
N TYR A 229 -8.66 -11.09 0.01
CA TYR A 229 -8.49 -10.20 -1.13
C TYR A 229 -7.45 -9.13 -0.81
N PHE A 230 -6.63 -8.77 -1.79
CA PHE A 230 -5.65 -7.69 -1.65
C PHE A 230 -6.08 -6.48 -2.49
N HIS A 231 -5.87 -5.28 -1.95
CA HIS A 231 -6.05 -4.02 -2.66
C HIS A 231 -4.69 -3.35 -2.83
N SER A 232 -4.09 -3.48 -4.01
CA SER A 232 -2.72 -3.01 -4.27
C SER A 232 -2.69 -1.52 -4.63
N GLY A 233 -1.88 -0.76 -3.89
CA GLY A 233 -1.65 0.67 -4.06
C GLY A 233 -0.57 1.02 -5.06
N ARG A 234 0.00 0.03 -5.77
CA ARG A 234 1.16 0.23 -6.66
C ARG A 234 0.76 0.62 -8.08
N VAL A 235 1.50 1.55 -8.70
CA VAL A 235 1.26 2.03 -10.08
C VAL A 235 1.26 0.89 -11.10
N LYS A 236 2.24 -0.01 -11.01
CA LYS A 236 2.40 -1.19 -11.89
C LYS A 236 1.49 -2.37 -11.52
N GLY A 237 0.79 -2.31 -10.37
CA GLY A 237 -0.21 -3.29 -9.97
C GLY A 237 -1.57 -3.03 -10.60
N THR A 238 -2.51 -3.95 -10.40
CA THR A 238 -3.93 -3.70 -10.67
C THR A 238 -4.50 -2.70 -9.67
N PHE A 239 -5.46 -1.87 -10.08
CA PHE A 239 -6.22 -1.05 -9.13
C PHE A 239 -7.40 -1.80 -8.49
N ARG A 240 -7.83 -2.90 -9.12
CA ARG A 240 -8.96 -3.72 -8.66
C ARG A 240 -8.56 -4.58 -7.49
N ILE A 241 -9.52 -4.86 -6.62
CA ILE A 241 -9.38 -5.74 -5.47
C ILE A 241 -9.38 -7.18 -5.98
N TRP A 242 -8.34 -7.95 -5.66
CA TRP A 242 -8.07 -9.25 -6.28
C TRP A 242 -7.98 -10.36 -5.22
N LYS A 243 -8.61 -11.51 -5.49
CA LYS A 243 -8.58 -12.67 -4.59
C LYS A 243 -7.20 -13.33 -4.62
N LEU A 244 -6.67 -13.73 -3.46
CA LEU A 244 -5.49 -14.59 -3.39
C LEU A 244 -5.76 -15.94 -4.09
N LEU A 245 -4.76 -16.47 -4.78
CA LEU A 245 -4.76 -17.87 -5.22
C LEU A 245 -4.53 -18.78 -4.02
N ASP A 246 -5.04 -20.01 -4.06
CA ASP A 246 -4.79 -21.01 -3.00
C ASP A 246 -3.28 -21.22 -2.76
N SER A 247 -2.46 -21.20 -3.82
CA SER A 247 -0.99 -21.27 -3.72
C SER A 247 -0.34 -20.05 -3.06
N GLN A 248 -0.90 -18.84 -3.26
CA GLN A 248 -0.44 -17.62 -2.58
C GLN A 248 -0.85 -17.64 -1.11
N PHE A 249 -2.07 -18.12 -0.81
CA PHE A 249 -2.57 -18.29 0.55
C PHE A 249 -1.77 -19.33 1.34
N ASP A 250 -1.57 -20.54 0.79
CA ASP A 250 -0.78 -21.60 1.42
C ASP A 250 0.69 -21.17 1.62
N GLY A 251 1.27 -20.46 0.64
CA GLY A 251 2.61 -19.89 0.76
C GLY A 251 2.73 -18.84 1.88
N LEU A 252 1.75 -17.94 1.99
CA LEU A 252 1.67 -16.97 3.08
C LEU A 252 1.51 -17.65 4.44
N VAL A 253 0.55 -18.57 4.58
CA VAL A 253 0.28 -19.30 5.83
C VAL A 253 1.49 -20.12 6.26
N SER A 254 2.15 -20.83 5.33
CA SER A 254 3.37 -21.59 5.62
C SER A 254 4.49 -20.70 6.14
N PHE A 255 4.62 -19.48 5.62
CA PHE A 255 5.58 -18.49 6.11
C PHE A 255 5.20 -17.96 7.51
N LEU A 256 3.94 -17.59 7.72
CA LEU A 256 3.44 -17.11 9.01
C LEU A 256 3.59 -18.16 10.13
N MET A 257 3.46 -19.45 9.80
CA MET A 257 3.57 -20.54 10.77
C MET A 257 4.97 -21.14 10.88
N SER A 258 5.95 -20.70 10.08
CA SER A 258 7.30 -21.31 10.07
C SER A 258 8.04 -21.17 11.41
N ASP A 259 8.69 -22.26 11.80
CA ASP A 259 9.58 -22.36 12.97
C ASP A 259 11.03 -21.89 12.68
N ASP A 260 11.34 -21.51 11.44
CA ASP A 260 12.67 -21.01 11.08
C ASP A 260 13.02 -19.73 11.87
N VAL A 261 14.24 -19.64 12.38
CA VAL A 261 14.72 -18.47 13.15
C VAL A 261 14.78 -17.19 12.30
N THR A 262 14.94 -17.36 10.99
CA THR A 262 14.80 -16.31 9.97
C THR A 262 14.02 -16.92 8.81
N PRO A 263 12.68 -16.95 8.87
CA PRO A 263 11.88 -17.55 7.83
C PRO A 263 12.09 -16.72 6.56
N ARG A 264 12.49 -17.36 5.46
CA ARG A 264 12.57 -16.63 4.19
C ARG A 264 11.14 -16.34 3.75
N PRO A 265 10.78 -15.07 3.48
CA PRO A 265 9.48 -14.78 2.92
C PRO A 265 9.33 -15.52 1.57
N PRO A 266 8.11 -15.87 1.15
CA PRO A 266 7.88 -16.50 -0.15
C PRO A 266 8.55 -15.70 -1.27
N ILE A 267 9.02 -16.36 -2.33
CA ILE A 267 9.65 -15.69 -3.49
C ILE A 267 8.71 -14.62 -4.10
N SER A 268 7.39 -14.81 -3.92
CA SER A 268 6.33 -13.87 -4.29
C SER A 268 5.91 -12.93 -3.15
N PHE A 269 6.83 -12.48 -2.28
CA PHE A 269 6.54 -11.54 -1.20
C PHE A 269 7.31 -10.23 -1.45
N PRO A 270 6.66 -9.06 -1.55
CA PRO A 270 5.24 -8.83 -1.28
C PRO A 270 4.37 -9.48 -2.36
N ILE A 271 3.17 -9.94 -1.99
CA ILE A 271 2.29 -10.69 -2.89
C ILE A 271 1.61 -9.71 -3.86
N LEU A 272 2.01 -9.82 -5.14
CA LEU A 272 1.46 -9.04 -6.24
C LEU A 272 0.51 -9.89 -7.08
N ALA A 273 -0.52 -9.26 -7.63
CA ALA A 273 -1.46 -9.92 -8.55
C ALA A 273 -0.73 -10.41 -9.82
N SER A 274 -0.72 -11.72 -10.06
CA SER A 274 -0.25 -12.30 -11.32
C SER A 274 -1.34 -12.19 -12.40
N ARG A 275 -1.09 -12.72 -13.61
CA ARG A 275 -2.11 -12.85 -14.65
C ARG A 275 -3.19 -13.90 -14.33
N ASP A 276 -2.94 -14.75 -13.32
CA ASP A 276 -3.75 -15.92 -12.93
C ASP A 276 -4.73 -15.57 -11.80
N ASN A 277 -4.51 -14.48 -11.07
CA ASN A 277 -5.51 -13.85 -10.21
C ASN A 277 -6.66 -13.29 -11.08
N GLY A 278 -7.55 -14.17 -11.55
CA GLY A 278 -8.68 -13.84 -12.42
C GLY A 278 -9.86 -13.20 -11.69
N HIS A 279 -10.05 -13.52 -10.42
CA HIS A 279 -11.12 -12.96 -9.60
C HIS A 279 -10.76 -11.55 -9.12
N ARG A 280 -11.28 -10.54 -9.81
CA ARG A 280 -11.06 -9.12 -9.52
C ARG A 280 -12.37 -8.34 -9.48
N HIS A 281 -12.52 -7.50 -8.47
CA HIS A 281 -13.66 -6.62 -8.28
C HIS A 281 -13.22 -5.18 -8.38
N ASP A 282 -14.03 -4.32 -9.00
CA ASP A 282 -13.86 -2.89 -8.85
C ASP A 282 -13.97 -2.51 -7.35
N PRO A 283 -13.21 -1.52 -6.84
CA PRO A 283 -13.28 -1.14 -5.42
C PRO A 283 -14.69 -0.80 -4.92
N TRP A 284 -15.60 -0.32 -5.79
CA TRP A 284 -17.00 -0.10 -5.46
C TRP A 284 -17.79 -1.41 -5.41
N ASP A 285 -17.68 -2.24 -6.47
CA ASP A 285 -18.39 -3.54 -6.55
C ASP A 285 -18.04 -4.44 -5.36
N ALA A 286 -16.77 -4.43 -4.96
CA ALA A 286 -16.24 -5.20 -3.83
C ALA A 286 -17.05 -4.96 -2.54
N ILE A 287 -17.34 -3.71 -2.20
CA ILE A 287 -18.14 -3.38 -1.01
C ILE A 287 -19.63 -3.59 -1.31
N ALA A 288 -20.13 -2.99 -2.39
CA ALA A 288 -21.58 -2.85 -2.63
C ALA A 288 -22.28 -4.16 -3.02
N LEU A 289 -21.56 -5.08 -3.66
CA LEU A 289 -22.13 -6.33 -4.23
C LEU A 289 -21.55 -7.61 -3.61
N HIS A 290 -20.36 -7.54 -2.99
CA HIS A 290 -19.61 -8.72 -2.57
C HIS A 290 -19.21 -8.76 -1.09
N ASN A 291 -19.51 -7.72 -0.29
CA ASN A 291 -19.12 -7.63 1.12
C ASN A 291 -17.60 -7.79 1.39
N ILE A 292 -16.75 -7.35 0.44
CA ILE A 292 -15.29 -7.43 0.53
C ILE A 292 -14.72 -6.14 1.15
N TYR A 293 -14.42 -6.21 2.44
CA TYR A 293 -13.79 -5.16 3.25
C TYR A 293 -13.15 -5.77 4.50
N ARG A 294 -12.15 -5.12 5.08
CA ARG A 294 -11.67 -5.44 6.44
C ARG A 294 -12.64 -4.87 7.46
N ASP A 295 -12.90 -3.57 7.40
CA ASP A 295 -13.78 -2.85 8.32
C ASP A 295 -14.90 -2.12 7.56
N PRO A 296 -16.17 -2.12 8.02
CA PRO A 296 -17.29 -1.46 7.32
C PRO A 296 -17.12 0.05 7.06
N TRP A 297 -16.15 0.68 7.73
CA TRP A 297 -15.89 2.12 7.71
C TRP A 297 -14.55 2.48 7.04
N GLU A 298 -13.78 1.51 6.55
CA GLU A 298 -12.43 1.70 5.98
C GLU A 298 -12.39 2.60 4.73
N ARG A 299 -13.50 2.66 3.99
CA ARG A 299 -13.61 3.35 2.70
C ARG A 299 -14.96 4.05 2.60
N LYS A 300 -14.98 5.31 2.15
CA LYS A 300 -16.18 5.94 1.59
C LYS A 300 -16.52 5.26 0.27
N PHE A 301 -17.75 4.79 0.12
CA PHE A 301 -18.31 4.38 -1.16
C PHE A 301 -19.62 5.16 -1.40
N PRO A 302 -19.81 5.80 -2.57
CA PRO A 302 -21.06 6.47 -2.87
C PRO A 302 -22.21 5.48 -3.09
N ASP A 303 -23.45 5.91 -2.82
CA ASP A 303 -24.66 5.08 -2.99
C ASP A 303 -24.84 4.57 -4.44
N THR A 304 -24.36 5.34 -5.42
CA THR A 304 -24.32 4.99 -6.83
C THR A 304 -22.88 4.74 -7.26
N LYS A 305 -22.64 3.64 -8.00
CA LYS A 305 -21.35 3.39 -8.64
C LYS A 305 -20.90 4.61 -9.45
N PRO A 306 -19.70 5.16 -9.24
CA PRO A 306 -19.18 6.24 -10.07
C PRO A 306 -19.19 5.83 -11.54
N GLU A 307 -19.45 6.79 -12.43
CA GLU A 307 -19.18 6.56 -13.85
C GLU A 307 -17.71 6.18 -14.04
N GLU A 308 -17.43 5.21 -14.91
CA GLU A 308 -16.08 4.69 -15.08
C GLU A 308 -15.25 5.67 -15.93
N TRP A 309 -14.61 6.64 -15.28
CA TRP A 309 -13.72 7.65 -15.90
C TRP A 309 -12.57 7.06 -16.72
N ARG A 310 -12.33 5.73 -16.66
CA ARG A 310 -11.28 5.03 -17.40
C ARG A 310 -11.71 4.74 -18.84
N ASN A 311 -11.34 5.65 -19.74
CA ASN A 311 -11.46 5.44 -21.19
C ASN A 311 -10.57 4.30 -21.73
N VAL A 312 -9.68 3.72 -20.92
CA VAL A 312 -8.80 2.61 -21.28
C VAL A 312 -8.94 1.48 -20.26
N ARG A 313 -9.34 0.30 -20.73
CA ARG A 313 -9.36 -0.94 -19.94
C ARG A 313 -8.21 -1.84 -20.38
N SER A 314 -7.49 -2.43 -19.42
CA SER A 314 -6.35 -3.32 -19.65
C SER A 314 -6.71 -4.78 -19.34
N ILE A 315 -6.07 -5.76 -20.00
CA ILE A 315 -6.15 -7.19 -19.62
C ILE A 315 -5.55 -7.44 -18.21
N GLY A 316 -4.73 -6.49 -17.73
CA GLY A 316 -4.18 -6.48 -16.38
C GLY A 316 -5.26 -6.25 -15.33
N ASP A 317 -6.11 -5.24 -15.51
CA ASP A 317 -7.18 -4.92 -14.56
C ASP A 317 -8.47 -5.73 -14.83
N TYR A 318 -8.77 -6.01 -16.10
CA TYR A 318 -9.98 -6.72 -16.53
C TYR A 318 -9.56 -8.05 -17.18
N PRO A 319 -9.22 -9.08 -16.38
CA PRO A 319 -8.86 -10.41 -16.91
C PRO A 319 -9.95 -11.02 -17.79
N GLU A 320 -11.22 -10.65 -17.58
CA GLU A 320 -12.37 -11.02 -18.42
C GLU A 320 -12.25 -10.55 -19.89
N LEU A 321 -11.43 -9.54 -20.19
CA LEU A 321 -11.19 -9.09 -21.57
C LEU A 321 -10.21 -9.99 -22.33
N ARG A 322 -9.57 -10.96 -21.68
CA ARG A 322 -8.49 -11.75 -22.28
C ARG A 322 -8.95 -12.54 -23.49
N ASP A 323 -10.13 -13.13 -23.43
CA ASP A 323 -10.67 -13.95 -24.53
C ASP A 323 -11.00 -13.09 -25.74
N ALA A 324 -11.59 -11.90 -25.54
CA ALA A 324 -11.83 -10.92 -26.61
C ALA A 324 -10.51 -10.43 -27.24
N PHE A 325 -9.48 -10.17 -26.44
CA PHE A 325 -8.15 -9.82 -26.97
C PHE A 325 -7.48 -10.97 -27.73
N ASN A 326 -7.65 -12.21 -27.24
CA ASN A 326 -7.16 -13.41 -27.93
C ASN A 326 -7.90 -13.61 -29.27
N GLU A 327 -9.21 -13.39 -29.32
CA GLU A 327 -10.02 -13.45 -30.55
C GLU A 327 -9.55 -12.40 -31.57
N ILE A 328 -9.39 -11.13 -31.15
CA ILE A 328 -8.88 -10.04 -32.00
C ILE A 328 -7.46 -10.32 -32.51
N THR A 329 -6.59 -10.88 -31.66
CA THR A 329 -5.19 -11.17 -32.03
C THR A 329 -5.07 -12.37 -32.98
N ASN A 330 -5.94 -13.36 -32.82
CA ASN A 330 -5.99 -14.54 -33.70
C ASN A 330 -6.88 -14.35 -34.94
N TYR A 331 -7.57 -13.22 -35.06
CA TYR A 331 -8.43 -12.91 -36.20
C TYR A 331 -7.60 -12.81 -37.49
N LYS A 332 -7.75 -13.83 -38.34
CA LYS A 332 -7.26 -13.81 -39.72
C LYS A 332 -8.43 -13.38 -40.60
N PRO A 333 -8.40 -12.19 -41.23
CA PRO A 333 -9.45 -11.79 -42.15
C PRO A 333 -9.47 -12.74 -43.35
N GLU A 334 -10.67 -13.15 -43.77
CA GLU A 334 -10.85 -14.09 -44.89
C GLU A 334 -10.36 -13.49 -46.22
N GLU A 335 -10.40 -12.16 -46.35
CA GLU A 335 -9.81 -11.41 -47.47
C GLU A 335 -8.81 -10.35 -46.95
N PRO A 336 -7.67 -10.14 -47.65
CA PRO A 336 -6.72 -9.09 -47.27
C PRO A 336 -7.33 -7.70 -47.48
N PHE A 337 -7.67 -7.02 -46.37
CA PHE A 337 -8.13 -5.64 -46.43
C PHE A 337 -6.97 -4.70 -46.78
N ASN A 338 -6.90 -4.28 -48.04
CA ASN A 338 -5.93 -3.27 -48.47
C ASN A 338 -6.44 -1.88 -48.08
N VAL A 339 -5.94 -1.32 -46.97
CA VAL A 339 -6.08 0.12 -46.69
C VAL A 339 -5.00 0.88 -47.46
N THR A 340 -5.41 1.48 -48.57
CA THR A 340 -4.66 2.55 -49.22
C THR A 340 -4.74 3.78 -48.32
N LEU A 341 -3.60 4.16 -47.71
CA LEU A 341 -3.45 5.46 -47.07
C LEU A 341 -3.10 6.47 -48.15
N ASP A 342 -4.07 7.29 -48.55
CA ASP A 342 -3.80 8.49 -49.35
C ASP A 342 -3.10 9.53 -48.45
N TYR A 343 -2.10 10.23 -48.99
CA TYR A 343 -1.40 11.30 -48.27
C TYR A 343 -1.64 12.64 -48.96
N ASP A 344 -1.77 13.71 -48.16
CA ASP A 344 -1.84 15.05 -48.69
C ASP A 344 -0.48 15.55 -49.19
N LYS A 345 -0.47 16.73 -49.81
CA LYS A 345 0.75 17.38 -50.31
C LYS A 345 1.80 17.71 -49.24
N ASN A 346 1.47 17.55 -47.95
CA ASN A 346 2.35 17.76 -46.81
C ASN A 346 2.81 16.42 -46.18
N GLY A 347 2.38 15.27 -46.72
CA GLY A 347 2.70 13.95 -46.18
C GLY A 347 1.81 13.49 -45.02
N LEU A 348 0.65 14.11 -44.80
CA LEU A 348 -0.31 13.71 -43.76
C LEU A 348 -1.38 12.76 -44.34
N PRO A 349 -1.77 11.68 -43.64
CA PRO A 349 -2.77 10.74 -44.14
C PRO A 349 -4.16 11.39 -44.24
N ILE A 350 -4.76 11.31 -45.43
CA ILE A 350 -6.09 11.82 -45.73
C ILE A 350 -7.12 10.81 -45.22
N VAL A 351 -7.71 11.09 -44.06
CA VAL A 351 -8.87 10.34 -43.56
C VAL A 351 -10.11 10.79 -44.33
N SER A 352 -10.35 10.16 -45.49
CA SER A 352 -11.59 10.31 -46.24
C SER A 352 -12.75 9.74 -45.41
N LYS A 353 -13.64 10.62 -44.94
CA LYS A 353 -14.90 10.18 -44.29
C LYS A 353 -15.65 9.28 -45.27
N ARG A 354 -15.76 7.99 -44.95
CA ARG A 354 -16.70 7.10 -45.65
C ARG A 354 -18.10 7.71 -45.53
N VAL A 355 -18.62 8.18 -46.66
CA VAL A 355 -20.06 8.40 -46.83
C VAL A 355 -20.70 7.04 -46.60
N ARG A 356 -21.66 6.94 -45.67
CA ARG A 356 -22.48 5.72 -45.55
C ARG A 356 -23.23 5.57 -46.88
N VAL A 357 -22.85 4.56 -47.66
CA VAL A 357 -23.66 4.12 -48.80
C VAL A 357 -24.86 3.39 -48.21
N SER A 358 -25.97 4.11 -48.07
CA SER A 358 -27.27 3.58 -47.67
C SER A 358 -27.92 2.90 -48.87
N GLU A 359 -27.49 1.67 -49.16
CA GLU A 359 -28.13 0.78 -50.14
C GLU A 359 -28.57 -0.54 -49.47
N LEU A 360 -29.47 -0.40 -48.49
CA LEU A 360 -30.45 -1.42 -48.14
C LEU A 360 -31.81 -0.72 -48.03
N SER A 361 -32.84 -1.31 -48.63
CA SER A 361 -34.12 -0.68 -48.96
C SER A 361 -34.96 -0.27 -47.73
N ASP A 362 -35.58 0.91 -47.80
CA ASP A 362 -36.42 1.50 -46.74
C ASP A 362 -37.75 0.73 -46.45
N ASP A 363 -38.05 -0.36 -47.15
CA ASP A 363 -39.37 -1.03 -47.10
C ASP A 363 -39.52 -2.20 -46.10
N ASP A 364 -38.46 -2.66 -45.41
CA ASP A 364 -38.54 -3.89 -44.57
C ASP A 364 -38.20 -3.70 -43.07
N MET A 365 -37.98 -2.46 -42.60
CA MET A 365 -37.63 -2.15 -41.20
C MET A 365 -38.78 -1.63 -40.33
N SER A 366 -40.04 -1.92 -40.71
CA SER A 366 -41.23 -1.55 -39.92
C SER A 366 -41.78 -2.66 -38.99
N GLN A 367 -41.14 -3.83 -38.95
CA GLN A 367 -41.63 -5.05 -38.26
C GLN A 367 -40.71 -5.56 -37.12
N ALA A 368 -39.97 -4.69 -36.42
CA ALA A 368 -39.07 -5.13 -35.34
C ALA A 368 -38.99 -4.22 -34.09
N SER A 369 -40.04 -3.45 -33.75
CA SER A 369 -40.10 -2.74 -32.45
C SER A 369 -41.52 -2.44 -31.95
N SER A 370 -42.31 -3.48 -31.64
CA SER A 370 -43.60 -3.36 -30.94
C SER A 370 -43.75 -4.33 -29.75
N GLY A 371 -42.66 -4.51 -28.99
CA GLY A 371 -42.57 -5.37 -27.80
C GLY A 371 -43.20 -4.80 -26.53
N LYS A 372 -44.53 -4.70 -26.48
CA LYS A 372 -45.40 -4.68 -25.26
C LYS A 372 -44.80 -4.13 -23.95
N ARG A 373 -45.01 -2.83 -23.68
CA ARG A 373 -45.18 -2.32 -22.30
C ARG A 373 -46.67 -2.35 -21.95
N ARG A 374 -47.12 -3.34 -21.16
CA ARG A 374 -48.53 -3.42 -20.72
C ARG A 374 -48.86 -2.23 -19.82
N LYS A 375 -49.71 -1.33 -20.29
CA LYS A 375 -50.54 -0.45 -19.45
C LYS A 375 -51.79 -1.23 -19.05
N ILE A 376 -52.21 -1.13 -17.79
CA ILE A 376 -53.56 -1.47 -17.34
C ILE A 376 -54.24 -0.12 -17.10
N GLU A 377 -55.42 0.07 -17.67
CA GLU A 377 -56.20 1.30 -17.54
C GLU A 377 -57.24 1.17 -16.41
N ASP A 378 -57.37 2.29 -15.68
CA ASP A 378 -58.58 2.92 -15.15
C ASP A 378 -59.64 2.12 -14.38
N GLU A 379 -59.91 2.57 -13.16
CA GLU A 379 -61.13 3.36 -12.85
C GLU A 379 -61.01 4.04 -11.47
N PHE A 380 -61.18 5.37 -11.38
CA PHE A 380 -62.27 6.03 -10.64
C PHE A 380 -62.11 7.57 -10.58
N ARG A 381 -63.21 8.30 -10.83
CA ARG A 381 -63.29 9.77 -10.85
C ARG A 381 -63.12 10.42 -9.46
N LYS A 382 -62.51 11.63 -9.42
CA LYS A 382 -63.19 12.93 -9.09
C LYS A 382 -62.24 14.14 -9.14
N THR A 383 -62.83 15.33 -9.28
CA THR A 383 -62.22 16.65 -9.55
C THR A 383 -61.67 17.39 -8.30
N PRO A 384 -60.89 18.49 -8.45
CA PRO A 384 -59.90 18.96 -7.47
C PRO A 384 -60.32 20.18 -6.62
N PRO A 385 -59.42 20.65 -5.73
CA PRO A 385 -59.15 22.09 -5.57
C PRO A 385 -57.65 22.45 -5.76
N PRO A 386 -57.32 23.74 -5.97
CA PRO A 386 -55.98 24.20 -6.32
C PRO A 386 -55.12 24.54 -5.08
N HIS A 387 -53.80 24.65 -5.26
CA HIS A 387 -52.93 25.71 -4.69
C HIS A 387 -51.47 25.46 -5.09
N SER A 388 -50.92 26.25 -6.02
CA SER A 388 -49.49 26.29 -6.33
C SER A 388 -48.84 27.49 -5.62
N PRO A 389 -47.74 27.32 -4.86
CA PRO A 389 -46.88 28.43 -4.47
C PRO A 389 -45.98 28.88 -5.64
N PRO A 390 -45.45 30.11 -5.63
CA PRO A 390 -44.84 30.73 -6.80
C PRO A 390 -43.40 30.28 -7.07
N LEU A 391 -42.99 30.42 -8.34
CA LEU A 391 -41.59 30.36 -8.77
C LEU A 391 -40.76 31.47 -8.09
N LEU A 392 -39.56 31.11 -7.64
CA LEU A 392 -38.52 32.05 -7.22
C LEU A 392 -37.70 32.50 -8.44
N ASP A 393 -37.29 33.76 -8.43
CA ASP A 393 -36.68 34.45 -9.57
C ASP A 393 -35.31 33.90 -9.99
N SER A 394 -35.03 34.01 -11.30
CA SER A 394 -33.72 33.74 -11.89
C SER A 394 -32.64 34.70 -11.35
N PRO A 395 -31.38 34.25 -11.15
CA PRO A 395 -30.30 35.13 -10.75
C PRO A 395 -29.92 36.13 -11.87
N PRO A 396 -29.41 37.32 -11.53
CA PRO A 396 -29.01 38.34 -12.50
C PRO A 396 -27.72 37.94 -13.26
N PRO A 397 -27.49 38.49 -14.46
CA PRO A 397 -26.33 38.14 -15.28
C PRO A 397 -25.02 38.66 -14.68
N LEU A 398 -23.98 37.83 -14.76
CA LEU A 398 -22.61 38.19 -14.39
C LEU A 398 -22.09 39.35 -15.25
N GLY A 399 -21.61 40.41 -14.59
CA GLY A 399 -20.96 41.55 -15.25
C GLY A 399 -19.60 41.16 -15.84
N SER A 400 -19.22 41.82 -16.94
CA SER A 400 -17.94 41.60 -17.62
C SER A 400 -16.74 42.01 -16.74
N PRO A 401 -15.59 41.33 -16.85
CA PRO A 401 -14.40 41.66 -16.06
C PRO A 401 -13.78 43.01 -16.49
N PRO A 402 -13.12 43.74 -15.56
CA PRO A 402 -12.42 44.98 -15.87
C PRO A 402 -11.13 44.75 -16.68
N PRO A 403 -10.64 45.76 -17.42
CA PRO A 403 -9.45 45.63 -18.25
C PRO A 403 -8.16 45.57 -17.44
N LEU A 404 -7.19 44.82 -17.98
CA LEU A 404 -5.85 44.59 -17.42
C LEU A 404 -5.06 45.89 -17.22
N SER A 405 -4.74 46.22 -15.97
CA SER A 405 -3.68 47.18 -15.63
C SER A 405 -2.30 46.52 -15.76
N SER A 406 -1.39 47.12 -16.52
CA SER A 406 -0.04 46.61 -16.76
C SER A 406 0.80 46.52 -15.47
N PRO A 407 1.72 45.55 -15.35
CA PRO A 407 2.56 45.39 -14.16
C PRO A 407 3.59 46.54 -14.03
N PRO A 408 3.95 46.93 -12.79
CA PRO A 408 4.98 47.94 -12.55
C PRO A 408 6.38 47.41 -12.92
N ARG A 409 7.25 48.29 -13.41
CA ARG A 409 8.66 47.97 -13.68
C ARG A 409 9.39 47.74 -12.36
N LEU A 410 9.93 46.54 -12.17
CA LEU A 410 10.92 46.27 -11.12
C LEU A 410 12.23 46.97 -11.45
N HIS A 411 12.77 47.72 -10.49
CA HIS A 411 14.13 48.22 -10.52
C HIS A 411 15.12 47.09 -10.20
N SER A 412 16.29 47.12 -10.81
CA SER A 412 17.39 46.18 -10.54
C SER A 412 17.87 46.28 -9.08
N PRO A 413 18.22 45.15 -8.43
CA PRO A 413 18.89 45.20 -7.14
C PRO A 413 20.37 45.59 -7.29
N GLU A 414 20.85 46.40 -6.35
CA GLU A 414 22.28 46.72 -6.21
C GLU A 414 23.10 45.50 -5.77
N SER A 415 24.36 45.48 -6.18
CA SER A 415 25.36 44.51 -5.72
C SER A 415 25.73 44.76 -4.26
N LEU A 416 25.77 43.71 -3.44
CA LEU A 416 26.45 43.74 -2.14
C LEU A 416 27.66 42.79 -2.18
N GLU A 417 28.83 43.36 -1.88
CA GLU A 417 30.11 42.65 -1.88
C GLU A 417 30.35 41.87 -0.58
N LEU A 418 31.06 40.75 -0.70
CA LEU A 418 31.61 39.94 0.39
C LEU A 418 33.01 40.42 0.78
N LEU A 419 33.24 40.75 2.05
CA LEU A 419 34.54 40.69 2.76
C LEU A 419 34.21 40.51 4.27
N SER A 420 34.54 39.40 4.94
CA SER A 420 35.83 39.09 5.62
C SER A 420 36.23 40.15 6.67
N SER A 421 36.64 39.86 7.92
CA SER A 421 37.15 38.63 8.56
C SER A 421 37.50 38.89 10.06
N VAL A 422 37.68 37.84 10.90
CA VAL A 422 38.71 37.77 12.00
C VAL A 422 38.48 38.69 13.25
N ASP A 423 38.71 38.36 14.53
CA ASP A 423 39.28 37.18 15.23
C ASP A 423 38.86 37.11 16.75
N GLU A 424 39.47 36.19 17.51
CA GLU A 424 39.70 36.15 18.99
C GLU A 424 38.63 35.58 19.97
N ASN A 425 38.92 34.35 20.42
CA ASN A 425 38.75 33.82 21.79
C ASN A 425 40.02 34.27 22.63
N PRO A 426 40.25 34.02 23.96
CA PRO A 426 39.53 33.15 24.92
C PRO A 426 39.44 33.62 26.41
N ARG A 427 38.76 32.82 27.27
CA ARG A 427 39.11 32.41 28.68
C ARG A 427 37.86 31.87 29.41
N GLU A 428 37.84 30.63 29.91
CA GLU A 428 38.31 30.22 31.27
C GLU A 428 37.86 31.12 32.43
N THR A 429 36.98 30.65 33.34
CA THR A 429 37.37 30.08 34.66
C THR A 429 36.21 29.64 35.58
N LEU A 430 36.50 28.62 36.40
CA LEU A 430 36.09 28.39 37.81
C LEU A 430 34.68 27.91 38.22
N LEU A 431 34.70 26.71 38.85
CA LEU A 431 33.80 26.25 39.92
C LEU A 431 33.94 27.11 41.20
N PRO A 432 33.03 26.95 42.19
CA PRO A 432 33.51 26.32 43.43
C PRO A 432 32.55 25.28 44.07
N GLN A 433 33.09 24.49 44.99
CA GLN A 433 32.41 23.45 45.78
C GLN A 433 32.01 23.92 47.20
N THR A 434 31.34 23.02 47.94
CA THR A 434 31.08 23.00 49.40
C THR A 434 29.89 23.87 49.86
N SER A 435 29.09 23.50 50.87
CA SER A 435 29.40 22.67 52.04
C SER A 435 28.19 21.94 52.69
N THR A 436 28.41 20.70 53.10
CA THR A 436 28.04 20.06 54.39
C THR A 436 26.86 20.59 55.23
N GLN A 437 25.88 19.71 55.55
CA GLN A 437 25.51 19.31 56.93
C GLN A 437 24.36 18.28 57.01
N SER A 438 24.52 17.28 57.88
CA SER A 438 23.43 16.55 58.57
C SER A 438 23.58 16.85 60.08
N PRO A 439 22.60 16.56 60.98
CA PRO A 439 22.62 15.23 61.62
C PRO A 439 21.32 14.71 62.32
N VAL A 440 21.42 13.49 62.88
CA VAL A 440 20.66 12.86 64.02
C VAL A 440 19.17 12.44 63.88
N ALA A 441 19.00 11.15 63.57
CA ALA A 441 18.28 10.08 64.31
C ALA A 441 16.92 10.30 65.04
N THR A 442 16.00 9.34 64.84
CA THR A 442 15.56 8.40 65.91
C THR A 442 14.90 7.14 65.36
N SER A 443 15.08 6.01 66.05
CA SER A 443 14.25 4.79 65.93
C SER A 443 13.72 4.45 67.34
N PRO A 444 12.75 3.53 67.51
CA PRO A 444 13.19 2.16 67.87
C PRO A 444 12.25 1.00 67.49
N ARG A 445 12.86 -0.20 67.30
CA ARG A 445 12.36 -1.56 67.68
C ARG A 445 11.01 -2.06 67.09
N SER A 446 10.68 -3.35 67.02
CA SER A 446 11.34 -4.67 67.10
C SER A 446 10.15 -5.66 67.07
N SER A 447 10.17 -6.73 66.29
CA SER A 447 10.50 -8.07 66.84
C SER A 447 10.83 -9.10 65.75
N ARG A 448 11.75 -10.02 66.07
CA ARG A 448 12.16 -11.17 65.24
C ARG A 448 11.85 -12.49 66.01
N PRO A 449 12.34 -13.68 65.61
CA PRO A 449 11.55 -14.86 65.24
C PRO A 449 11.56 -15.95 66.36
N PRO A 450 11.28 -17.26 66.10
CA PRO A 450 12.20 -18.20 65.40
C PRO A 450 11.43 -19.15 64.41
N ASN A 451 11.98 -20.17 63.73
CA ASN A 451 13.34 -20.78 63.71
C ASN A 451 13.67 -21.39 62.31
N SER A 452 14.76 -22.17 62.23
CA SER A 452 15.18 -23.09 61.14
C SER A 452 15.46 -24.50 61.74
N PRO A 453 16.17 -25.49 61.12
CA PRO A 453 16.42 -25.84 59.71
C PRO A 453 16.10 -27.33 59.39
N ASN A 454 16.38 -27.84 58.17
CA ASN A 454 17.12 -29.12 57.99
C ASN A 454 17.47 -29.51 56.53
N SER A 455 18.69 -30.04 56.39
CA SER A 455 19.28 -30.91 55.35
C SER A 455 20.34 -31.76 56.09
N PRO A 456 21.09 -32.76 55.54
CA PRO A 456 21.25 -33.20 54.14
C PRO A 456 21.33 -34.76 53.96
N LYS A 457 21.68 -35.24 52.75
CA LYS A 457 22.58 -36.41 52.40
C LYS A 457 22.41 -36.73 50.89
N GLN A 458 23.44 -36.61 50.04
CA GLN A 458 24.48 -37.62 49.73
C GLN A 458 23.99 -38.99 49.22
N ALA A 459 24.28 -39.27 47.94
CA ALA A 459 24.52 -40.59 47.36
C ALA A 459 25.66 -40.49 46.33
N LYS A 460 26.31 -41.61 45.99
CA LYS A 460 27.62 -41.70 45.31
C LYS A 460 27.62 -42.92 44.35
N VAL A 461 28.66 -43.07 43.52
CA VAL A 461 28.99 -44.21 42.62
C VAL A 461 28.01 -44.36 41.42
N SER A 462 28.39 -44.72 40.18
CA SER A 462 29.63 -45.35 39.66
C SER A 462 29.96 -44.95 38.20
N LEU A 463 31.24 -45.04 37.82
CA LEU A 463 31.75 -45.17 36.45
C LEU A 463 31.74 -46.64 35.99
N PRO A 464 31.95 -46.92 34.69
CA PRO A 464 33.29 -47.34 34.19
C PRO A 464 33.76 -46.48 33.00
N GLU A 465 35.03 -46.09 32.91
CA GLU A 465 36.18 -46.83 32.34
C GLU A 465 35.90 -47.40 30.92
N SER A 466 36.45 -46.92 29.79
CA SER A 466 37.80 -46.45 29.36
C SER A 466 38.75 -47.53 28.81
N ILE A 467 38.78 -47.70 27.48
CA ILE A 467 39.90 -48.23 26.66
C ILE A 467 39.79 -47.47 25.30
N SER A 468 40.68 -46.53 24.94
CA SER A 468 42.12 -46.61 24.58
C SER A 468 42.39 -47.01 23.12
N HIS A 469 42.96 -46.04 22.38
CA HIS A 469 43.91 -46.15 21.25
C HIS A 469 43.78 -47.29 20.22
N HIS A 470 43.68 -46.92 18.94
CA HIS A 470 44.87 -46.97 18.07
C HIS A 470 44.76 -46.02 16.87
N ALA A 471 45.91 -45.56 16.39
CA ALA A 471 46.05 -44.72 15.20
C ALA A 471 46.66 -45.53 14.03
N GLU A 472 46.66 -44.87 12.86
CA GLU A 472 47.56 -45.06 11.70
C GLU A 472 47.12 -45.87 10.46
N HIS A 473 47.61 -45.34 9.32
CA HIS A 473 47.92 -45.96 8.02
C HIS A 473 46.82 -46.22 6.96
N VAL A 474 46.60 -45.15 6.17
CA VAL A 474 46.64 -45.08 4.68
C VAL A 474 47.78 -45.98 4.11
N PRO A 475 47.72 -46.66 2.92
CA PRO A 475 47.16 -46.20 1.63
C PRO A 475 46.33 -47.20 0.80
N GLY A 476 45.73 -46.71 -0.30
CA GLY A 476 45.19 -47.56 -1.36
C GLY A 476 44.54 -46.80 -2.53
N ASN A 477 45.34 -46.34 -3.50
CA ASN A 477 44.81 -45.93 -4.81
C ASN A 477 44.26 -47.14 -5.55
N LEU A 478 43.10 -47.00 -6.21
CA LEU A 478 42.81 -47.68 -7.47
C LEU A 478 41.83 -46.85 -8.30
N ASP A 479 42.14 -46.79 -9.60
CA ASP A 479 41.55 -45.93 -10.63
C ASP A 479 40.52 -46.70 -11.47
N ILE A 480 39.96 -46.04 -12.49
CA ILE A 480 39.11 -46.54 -13.59
C ILE A 480 37.60 -46.55 -13.28
N GLY A 481 36.86 -45.67 -13.98
CA GLY A 481 35.39 -45.70 -13.95
C GLY A 481 34.65 -44.66 -14.80
N SER A 482 35.28 -44.01 -15.77
CA SER A 482 34.61 -43.00 -16.62
C SER A 482 33.39 -43.58 -17.35
N LYS A 483 32.22 -43.00 -17.11
CA LYS A 483 31.03 -43.17 -17.97
C LYS A 483 30.48 -41.80 -18.35
N GLU A 484 30.49 -41.56 -19.66
CA GLU A 484 29.76 -40.46 -20.29
C GLU A 484 28.27 -40.58 -19.97
N ILE A 485 27.66 -39.46 -19.58
CA ILE A 485 26.22 -39.27 -19.71
C ILE A 485 26.04 -38.07 -20.65
N VAL A 486 25.33 -38.33 -21.74
CA VAL A 486 25.07 -37.38 -22.82
C VAL A 486 24.23 -36.21 -22.30
N THR A 487 24.76 -35.00 -22.46
CA THR A 487 24.00 -33.76 -22.31
C THR A 487 23.21 -33.49 -23.58
N GLU A 488 21.90 -33.70 -23.56
CA GLU A 488 20.99 -33.05 -24.51
C GLU A 488 20.55 -31.69 -23.95
N PRO A 489 20.62 -30.60 -24.73
CA PRO A 489 20.12 -29.29 -24.30
C PRO A 489 18.60 -29.21 -24.52
N VAL A 490 17.84 -29.09 -23.43
CA VAL A 490 16.43 -28.68 -23.52
C VAL A 490 16.36 -27.18 -23.80
N SER A 491 15.86 -26.83 -24.98
CA SER A 491 15.57 -25.46 -25.38
C SER A 491 14.49 -24.84 -24.50
N VAL A 492 14.80 -23.71 -23.86
CA VAL A 492 13.82 -22.85 -23.20
C VAL A 492 13.54 -21.68 -24.14
N ASP A 493 12.35 -21.65 -24.73
CA ASP A 493 11.92 -20.54 -25.58
C ASP A 493 11.68 -19.28 -24.73
N SER A 494 12.60 -18.33 -24.83
CA SER A 494 12.55 -17.04 -24.15
C SER A 494 12.20 -15.91 -25.13
N ASP A 495 10.92 -15.84 -25.52
CA ASP A 495 10.42 -14.73 -26.34
C ASP A 495 10.13 -13.49 -25.47
N CYS A 496 11.10 -12.58 -25.42
CA CYS A 496 10.93 -11.19 -25.01
C CYS A 496 11.57 -10.29 -26.08
N PRO A 497 10.82 -9.44 -26.79
CA PRO A 497 11.39 -8.57 -27.80
C PRO A 497 12.08 -7.34 -27.17
N GLU A 498 13.40 -7.38 -27.08
CA GLU A 498 14.21 -6.16 -26.97
C GLU A 498 14.06 -5.31 -28.24
N ASN A 499 13.61 -4.06 -28.10
CA ASN A 499 13.87 -3.00 -29.08
C ASN A 499 13.52 -1.60 -28.53
N ILE A 500 14.41 -1.02 -27.74
CA ILE A 500 14.51 0.45 -27.62
C ILE A 500 15.98 0.82 -27.88
N LYS A 501 16.20 1.58 -28.95
CA LYS A 501 17.53 2.02 -29.38
C LYS A 501 18.08 3.06 -28.40
N GLU A 502 19.39 2.99 -28.14
CA GLU A 502 20.14 4.05 -27.46
C GLU A 502 19.93 5.41 -28.16
N SER A 503 19.53 6.43 -27.39
CA SER A 503 19.68 7.84 -27.78
C SER A 503 20.66 8.53 -26.83
N ARG A 504 21.96 8.34 -27.08
CA ARG A 504 23.02 9.06 -26.34
C ARG A 504 22.94 10.55 -26.68
N PHE A 505 22.53 11.35 -25.71
CA PHE A 505 22.82 12.79 -25.71
C PHE A 505 24.35 12.98 -25.58
N THR A 506 24.97 13.57 -26.60
CA THR A 506 26.34 14.08 -26.52
C THR A 506 26.31 15.60 -26.46
N THR A 507 26.91 16.16 -25.41
CA THR A 507 27.05 17.60 -25.18
C THR A 507 28.45 18.10 -25.52
N GLY A 508 28.54 19.20 -26.28
CA GLY A 508 29.55 20.26 -26.06
C GLY A 508 30.84 20.26 -26.90
N GLY A 509 31.06 21.37 -27.62
CA GLY A 509 32.38 21.88 -28.07
C GLY A 509 32.95 21.31 -29.38
N THR A 510 33.71 22.04 -30.20
CA THR A 510 34.11 23.47 -30.18
C THR A 510 34.58 23.92 -31.57
N ARG A 511 34.20 25.15 -31.96
CA ARG A 511 34.94 26.18 -32.74
C ARG A 511 36.28 25.82 -33.41
N SER A 512 36.35 25.97 -34.75
CA SER A 512 37.47 26.60 -35.51
C SER A 512 37.16 26.68 -37.02
N GLU A 513 37.48 27.83 -37.66
CA GLU A 513 38.00 28.07 -39.04
C GLU A 513 37.43 27.26 -40.24
N GLU A 514 37.15 27.82 -41.43
CA GLU A 514 37.53 29.09 -42.10
C GLU A 514 36.30 29.90 -42.62
#